data_AF-A0A450SN02-F1
#
_entry.id   AF-A0A450SN02-F1
#
_cell.length_a   1.000
_cell.length_b   1.000
_cell.length_c   1.000
_cell.angle_alpha   90.00
_cell.angle_beta   90.00
_cell.angle_gamma   90.00
#
_symmetry.space_group_name_H-M   'P 1'
#
loop_
_entity.id
_entity.type
_entity.pdbx_description
1 polymer ?
#
loop_
_entity_poly.entity_id
_entity_poly.type
_entity_poly.pdbx_seq_one_letter_code
_entity_poly.pdbx_strand_id
1 'polypeptide(L)'
;MKALKIILWICAIGFALAFPFAALPWPVITGFIHWVGIVPPDAAAPPITVFMFRLALVTFGMIGIFFAILARNPLGYGPMLVLAAYGLVGYGVFCLVGSIGYGLPVLAFSGDVAFGIVAGLLLLVFRKKALHE
;
A
#
# COMPACT_ATOMS: atom_id res chain seq x y z
N MET A 1 -17.27 6.34 -14.74
CA MET A 1 -17.42 6.22 -13.25
C MET A 1 -17.13 4.85 -12.59
N LYS A 2 -17.64 3.70 -13.08
CA LYS A 2 -17.50 2.39 -12.39
C LYS A 2 -16.05 1.92 -12.19
N ALA A 3 -15.19 2.10 -13.20
CA ALA A 3 -13.78 1.69 -13.14
C ALA A 3 -12.99 2.37 -12.00
N LEU A 4 -13.24 3.67 -11.77
CA LEU A 4 -12.59 4.43 -10.70
C LEU A 4 -12.91 3.85 -9.32
N LYS A 5 -14.18 3.51 -9.08
CA LYS A 5 -14.61 2.87 -7.82
C LYS A 5 -13.95 1.51 -7.63
N ILE A 6 -13.85 0.71 -8.69
CA ILE A 6 -13.23 -0.62 -8.63
C ILE A 6 -11.77 -0.50 -8.21
N ILE A 7 -11.00 0.39 -8.82
CA ILE A 7 -9.58 0.59 -8.47
C ILE A 7 -9.44 1.07 -7.02
N LEU A 8 -10.26 2.02 -6.59
CA LEU A 8 -10.24 2.50 -5.21
C LEU A 8 -10.57 1.38 -4.21
N TRP A 9 -11.50 0.48 -4.53
CA TRP A 9 -11.79 -0.69 -3.70
C TRP A 9 -10.65 -1.69 -3.69
N ILE A 10 -9.98 -1.93 -4.81
CA ILE A 10 -8.78 -2.76 -4.87
C ILE A 10 -7.68 -2.17 -3.96
N CYS A 11 -7.45 -0.85 -4.02
CA CYS A 11 -6.54 -0.15 -3.10
C CYS A 11 -6.98 -0.29 -1.65
N ALA A 12 -8.25 -0.05 -1.35
CA ALA A 12 -8.78 -0.17 -0.01
C ALA A 12 -8.51 -1.56 0.59
N ILE A 13 -8.80 -2.62 -0.17
CA ILE A 13 -8.59 -4.00 0.26
C ILE A 13 -7.10 -4.30 0.38
N GLY A 14 -6.28 -3.96 -0.63
CA GLY A 14 -4.85 -4.22 -0.64
C GLY A 14 -4.13 -3.64 0.59
N PHE A 15 -4.43 -2.39 0.93
CA PHE A 15 -3.87 -1.75 2.13
C PHE A 15 -4.50 -2.24 3.43
N ALA A 16 -5.81 -2.53 3.45
CA ALA A 16 -6.47 -3.03 4.66
C ALA A 16 -6.04 -4.45 5.04
N LEU A 17 -5.61 -5.28 4.08
CA LEU A 17 -5.12 -6.64 4.34
C LEU A 17 -3.88 -6.68 5.24
N ALA A 18 -3.10 -5.60 5.29
CA ALA A 18 -1.96 -5.48 6.20
C ALA A 18 -2.38 -5.26 7.66
N PHE A 19 -3.57 -4.72 7.91
CA PHE A 19 -4.02 -4.32 9.25
C PHE A 19 -4.13 -5.49 10.25
N PRO A 20 -4.74 -6.65 9.91
CA PRO A 20 -4.80 -7.79 10.81
C PRO A 20 -3.43 -8.29 11.27
N PHE A 21 -2.39 -8.14 10.43
CA PHE A 21 -1.03 -8.57 10.79
C PHE A 21 -0.45 -7.76 11.95
N ALA A 22 -0.94 -6.54 12.22
CA ALA A 22 -0.44 -5.71 13.32
C ALA A 22 -0.69 -6.35 14.70
N ALA A 23 -1.75 -7.15 14.82
CA ALA A 23 -2.12 -7.85 16.05
C ALA A 23 -1.47 -9.23 16.18
N LEU A 24 -0.87 -9.78 15.12
CA LEU A 24 -0.31 -11.13 15.13
C LEU A 24 0.96 -11.22 15.99
N PRO A 25 1.24 -12.39 16.61
CA PRO A 25 2.50 -12.63 17.28
C PRO A 25 3.70 -12.44 16.34
N TRP A 26 4.79 -11.85 16.84
CA TRP A 26 5.99 -11.59 16.04
C TRP A 26 6.52 -12.83 15.28
N PRO A 27 6.54 -14.04 15.86
CA PRO A 27 6.96 -15.24 15.12
C PRO A 27 6.11 -15.59 13.90
N VAL A 28 4.81 -15.26 13.93
CA VAL A 28 3.90 -15.49 12.79
C VAL A 28 4.23 -14.50 11.67
N ILE A 29 4.50 -13.25 12.03
CA ILE A 29 4.89 -12.19 11.09
C ILE A 29 6.23 -12.54 10.42
N THR A 30 7.24 -12.88 11.20
CA THR A 30 8.57 -13.23 10.66
C THR A 30 8.54 -14.52 9.84
N GLY A 31 7.69 -15.50 10.20
CA GLY A 31 7.45 -16.68 9.39
C GLY A 31 6.88 -16.35 8.01
N PHE A 32 5.93 -15.40 7.94
CA PHE A 32 5.39 -14.92 6.67
C PHE A 32 6.43 -14.14 5.84
N ILE A 33 7.22 -13.27 6.49
CA ILE A 33 8.32 -12.52 5.85
C ILE A 33 9.37 -13.48 5.26
N HIS A 34 9.72 -14.53 6.00
CA HIS A 34 10.62 -15.57 5.52
C HIS A 34 10.03 -16.35 4.33
N TRP A 35 8.73 -16.66 4.37
CA TRP A 35 8.04 -17.33 3.26
C TRP A 35 8.06 -16.52 1.96
N VAL A 36 7.99 -15.18 2.04
CA VAL A 36 8.14 -14.30 0.85
C VAL A 36 9.60 -14.05 0.43
N GLY A 37 10.56 -14.75 1.05
CA GLY A 37 11.97 -14.74 0.65
C GLY A 37 12.78 -13.56 1.20
N ILE A 38 12.28 -12.87 2.21
CA ILE A 38 13.02 -11.80 2.91
C ILE A 38 13.60 -12.39 4.20
N VAL A 39 14.87 -12.12 4.50
CA VAL A 39 15.46 -12.50 5.79
C VAL A 39 14.80 -11.63 6.87
N PRO A 40 13.94 -12.19 7.75
CA PRO A 40 13.31 -11.39 8.77
C PRO A 40 14.36 -10.93 9.79
N PRO A 41 14.13 -9.80 10.49
CA PRO A 41 14.88 -9.52 11.70
C PRO A 41 14.78 -10.71 12.64
N ASP A 42 15.88 -11.06 13.29
CA ASP A 42 15.97 -12.21 14.20
C ASP A 42 14.80 -12.25 15.18
N ALA A 43 14.51 -13.42 15.77
CA ALA A 43 13.50 -13.54 16.82
C ALA A 43 13.76 -12.59 18.02
N ALA A 44 15.00 -12.09 18.15
CA ALA A 44 15.44 -11.09 19.10
C ALA A 44 15.45 -9.65 18.54
N ALA A 45 14.62 -9.34 17.54
CA ALA A 45 14.49 -7.99 16.98
C ALA A 45 14.31 -6.96 18.12
N PRO A 46 15.03 -5.83 18.10
CA PRO A 46 14.89 -4.80 19.11
C PRO A 46 13.41 -4.39 19.27
N PRO A 47 12.91 -4.13 20.49
CA PRO A 47 11.50 -3.79 20.71
C PRO A 47 11.00 -2.63 19.84
N ILE A 48 11.88 -1.67 19.54
CA ILE A 48 11.59 -0.54 18.65
C ILE A 48 11.30 -0.98 17.21
N THR A 49 12.00 -2.00 16.68
CA THR A 49 11.80 -2.53 15.33
C THR A 49 10.43 -3.18 15.22
N VAL A 50 10.06 -4.01 16.20
CA VAL A 50 8.74 -4.67 16.25
C VAL A 50 7.62 -3.63 16.34
N PHE A 51 7.80 -2.61 17.18
CA PHE A 51 6.86 -1.51 17.32
C PHE A 51 6.68 -0.74 16.00
N MET A 52 7.77 -0.32 15.36
CA MET A 52 7.73 0.43 14.10
C MET A 52 7.09 -0.38 12.97
N PHE A 53 7.37 -1.68 12.90
CA PHE A 53 6.72 -2.56 11.92
C PHE A 53 5.21 -2.63 12.13
N ARG A 54 4.76 -2.82 13.37
CA ARG A 54 3.32 -2.84 13.70
C ARG A 54 2.65 -1.50 13.44
N LEU A 55 3.34 -0.40 13.76
CA LEU A 55 2.86 0.94 13.46
C LEU A 55 2.65 1.11 11.95
N ALA A 56 3.61 0.67 11.12
CA ALA A 56 3.47 0.70 9.67
C ALA A 56 2.27 -0.12 9.17
N LEU A 57 2.04 -1.32 9.72
CA LEU A 57 0.86 -2.14 9.39
C LEU A 57 -0.47 -1.45 9.76
N VAL A 58 -0.52 -0.80 10.92
CA VAL A 58 -1.68 0.00 11.34
C VAL A 58 -1.90 1.16 10.38
N THR A 59 -0.83 1.88 10.02
CA THR A 59 -0.88 2.98 9.05
C THR A 59 -1.39 2.51 7.70
N PHE A 60 -0.94 1.37 7.18
CA PHE A 60 -1.48 0.79 5.96
C PHE A 60 -2.97 0.47 6.09
N GLY A 61 -3.42 -0.08 7.21
CA GLY A 61 -4.86 -0.27 7.47
C GLY A 61 -5.68 1.02 7.38
N MET A 62 -5.17 2.10 7.98
CA MET A 62 -5.80 3.42 7.92
C MET A 62 -5.82 3.99 6.50
N ILE A 63 -4.77 3.78 5.72
CA ILE A 63 -4.73 4.12 4.29
C ILE A 63 -5.81 3.32 3.53
N GLY A 64 -6.01 2.05 3.86
CA GLY A 64 -7.10 1.23 3.31
C GLY A 64 -8.49 1.82 3.58
N ILE A 65 -8.74 2.27 4.81
CA ILE A 65 -9.99 2.95 5.19
C ILE A 65 -10.15 4.25 4.40
N PHE A 66 -9.08 5.05 4.26
CA PHE A 66 -9.09 6.26 3.45
C PHE A 66 -9.49 5.97 1.99
N PHE A 67 -8.92 4.94 1.37
CA PHE A 67 -9.32 4.51 0.03
C PHE A 67 -10.77 4.02 -0.04
N ALA A 68 -11.28 3.34 1.00
CA ALA A 68 -12.69 2.91 1.05
C ALA A 68 -13.64 4.11 1.09
N ILE A 69 -13.29 5.18 1.82
CA ILE A 69 -14.06 6.43 1.85
C ILE A 69 -14.09 7.06 0.45
N LEU A 70 -12.93 7.17 -0.20
CA LEU A 70 -12.84 7.66 -1.58
C LEU A 70 -13.65 6.79 -2.56
N ALA A 71 -13.67 5.47 -2.38
CA ALA A 71 -14.40 4.55 -3.25
C ALA A 71 -15.92 4.77 -3.21
N ARG A 72 -16.47 5.23 -2.08
CA ARG A 72 -17.91 5.51 -1.94
C ARG A 72 -18.36 6.68 -2.81
N ASN A 73 -17.64 7.80 -2.75
CA ASN A 73 -17.91 8.99 -3.55
C ASN A 73 -16.62 9.62 -4.14
N PRO A 74 -16.06 9.06 -5.22
CA PRO A 74 -14.74 9.45 -5.71
C PRO A 74 -14.63 10.91 -6.15
N LEU A 75 -15.69 11.46 -6.75
CA LEU A 75 -15.69 12.83 -7.26
C LEU A 75 -16.05 13.87 -6.18
N GLY A 76 -16.75 13.45 -5.11
CA GLY A 76 -17.04 14.33 -3.97
C GLY A 76 -15.78 14.76 -3.20
N TYR A 77 -14.68 14.02 -3.36
CA TYR A 77 -13.41 14.28 -2.68
C TYR A 77 -12.28 14.64 -3.67
N GLY A 78 -12.59 15.43 -4.70
CA GLY A 78 -11.71 15.71 -5.85
C GLY A 78 -10.21 15.90 -5.53
N PRO A 79 -9.82 16.82 -4.62
CA PRO A 79 -8.41 17.02 -4.25
C PRO A 79 -7.79 15.81 -3.53
N MET A 80 -8.55 15.14 -2.66
CA MET A 80 -8.07 13.95 -1.94
C MET A 80 -7.84 12.77 -2.89
N LEU A 81 -8.66 12.63 -3.93
CA LEU A 81 -8.45 11.61 -4.96
C LEU A 81 -7.15 11.85 -5.74
N VAL A 82 -6.84 13.11 -6.05
CA VAL A 82 -5.57 13.49 -6.70
C VAL A 82 -4.38 13.21 -5.79
N LEU A 83 -4.49 13.60 -4.52
CA LEU A 83 -3.47 13.29 -3.51
C LEU A 83 -3.26 11.78 -3.38
N ALA A 84 -4.33 10.99 -3.33
CA ALA A 84 -4.26 9.53 -3.26
C ALA A 84 -3.54 8.93 -4.47
N ALA A 85 -3.84 9.44 -5.67
CA ALA A 85 -3.23 8.95 -6.90
C ALA A 85 -1.72 9.28 -6.95
N TYR A 86 -1.32 10.52 -6.67
CA TYR A 86 0.09 10.88 -6.60
C TYR A 86 0.81 10.21 -5.43
N GLY A 87 0.13 10.03 -4.29
CA GLY A 87 0.65 9.30 -3.15
C GLY A 87 0.98 7.84 -3.50
N LEU A 88 0.14 7.17 -4.30
CA LEU A 88 0.40 5.82 -4.79
C LEU A 88 1.58 5.77 -5.76
N VAL A 89 1.66 6.71 -6.70
CA VAL A 89 2.81 6.79 -7.62
C VAL A 89 4.09 7.04 -6.83
N GLY A 90 4.08 8.01 -5.91
CA GLY A 90 5.21 8.33 -5.05
C GLY A 90 5.64 7.16 -4.17
N TYR A 91 4.67 6.43 -3.59
CA TYR A 91 4.92 5.21 -2.85
C TYR A 91 5.60 4.14 -3.71
N GLY A 92 5.07 3.85 -4.91
CA GLY A 92 5.67 2.88 -5.81
C GLY A 92 7.09 3.27 -6.27
N VAL A 93 7.32 4.56 -6.54
CA VAL A 93 8.66 5.08 -6.86
C VAL A 93 9.60 4.97 -5.65
N PHE A 94 9.14 5.28 -4.45
CA PHE A 94 9.94 5.13 -3.23
C PHE A 94 10.31 3.66 -2.98
N CYS A 95 9.38 2.73 -3.15
CA CYS A 95 9.65 1.30 -3.08
C CYS A 95 10.67 0.85 -4.13
N LEU A 96 10.59 1.39 -5.36
CA LEU A 96 11.52 1.07 -6.43
C LEU A 96 12.93 1.56 -6.11
N VAL A 97 13.08 2.84 -5.77
CA VAL A 97 14.37 3.45 -5.43
C VAL A 97 14.95 2.82 -4.17
N GLY A 98 14.13 2.60 -3.15
CA GLY A 98 14.54 1.99 -1.89
C GLY A 98 14.98 0.54 -2.07
N SER A 99 14.23 -0.28 -2.80
CA SER A 99 14.61 -1.68 -3.04
C SER A 99 15.94 -1.80 -3.79
N ILE A 100 16.17 -0.95 -4.79
CA ILE A 100 17.46 -0.88 -5.49
C ILE A 100 18.56 -0.38 -4.56
N GLY A 101 18.32 0.72 -3.84
CA GLY A 101 19.31 1.37 -2.98
C GLY A 101 19.78 0.52 -1.80
N TYR A 102 18.89 -0.31 -1.24
CA TYR A 102 19.21 -1.23 -0.14
C TYR A 102 19.52 -2.66 -0.60
N GLY A 103 19.59 -2.92 -1.92
CA GLY A 103 19.89 -4.25 -2.46
C GLY A 103 18.87 -5.32 -2.08
N LEU A 104 17.59 -4.94 -1.92
CA LEU A 104 16.53 -5.85 -1.52
C LEU A 104 16.16 -6.81 -2.67
N PRO A 105 15.67 -8.03 -2.37
CA PRO A 105 15.22 -8.95 -3.40
C PRO A 105 14.13 -8.32 -4.29
N VAL A 106 14.32 -8.37 -5.62
CA VAL A 106 13.42 -7.73 -6.59
C VAL A 106 11.96 -8.20 -6.40
N LEU A 107 11.77 -9.50 -6.15
CA LEU A 107 10.44 -10.09 -5.98
C LEU A 107 9.72 -9.62 -4.70
N ALA A 108 10.46 -9.20 -3.67
CA ALA A 108 9.88 -8.81 -2.39
C ALA A 108 9.06 -7.51 -2.49
N PHE A 109 9.43 -6.59 -3.39
CA PHE A 109 8.80 -5.28 -3.53
C PHE A 109 8.28 -4.99 -4.93
N SER A 110 8.50 -5.88 -5.91
CA SER A 110 7.98 -5.69 -7.27
C SER A 110 6.45 -5.57 -7.28
N GLY A 111 5.77 -6.26 -6.36
CA GLY A 111 4.32 -6.17 -6.17
C GLY A 111 3.91 -4.75 -5.77
N ASP A 112 4.51 -4.20 -4.72
CA ASP A 112 4.25 -2.86 -4.20
C ASP A 112 4.58 -1.76 -5.23
N VAL A 113 5.69 -1.91 -5.95
CA VAL A 113 6.09 -1.00 -7.03
C VAL A 113 5.06 -1.00 -8.16
N ALA A 114 4.73 -2.19 -8.68
CA ALA A 114 3.76 -2.32 -9.76
C ALA A 114 2.39 -1.81 -9.31
N PHE A 115 1.97 -2.18 -8.10
CA PHE A 115 0.71 -1.76 -7.52
C PHE A 115 0.62 -0.24 -7.37
N GLY A 116 1.59 0.38 -6.70
CA GLY A 116 1.60 1.83 -6.46
C GLY A 116 1.61 2.64 -7.76
N ILE A 117 2.51 2.31 -8.68
CA ILE A 117 2.63 3.05 -9.95
C ILE A 117 1.39 2.83 -10.83
N VAL A 118 1.00 1.58 -11.06
CA VAL A 118 -0.12 1.28 -11.97
C VAL A 118 -1.44 1.77 -11.39
N ALA A 119 -1.74 1.50 -10.12
CA ALA A 119 -3.00 1.97 -9.52
C ALA A 119 -3.05 3.51 -9.47
N GLY A 120 -1.95 4.17 -9.09
CA GLY A 120 -1.87 5.63 -9.08
C GLY A 120 -2.10 6.26 -10.46
N LEU A 121 -1.45 5.75 -11.51
CA LEU A 121 -1.65 6.21 -12.88
C LEU A 121 -3.08 5.96 -13.37
N LEU A 122 -3.65 4.78 -13.10
CA LEU A 122 -5.03 4.46 -13.47
C LEU A 122 -6.02 5.41 -12.79
N LEU A 123 -5.83 5.76 -11.51
CA LEU A 123 -6.67 6.73 -10.81
C LEU A 123 -6.63 8.11 -11.50
N LEU A 124 -5.45 8.59 -11.91
CA LEU A 124 -5.33 9.86 -12.64
C LEU A 124 -6.07 9.82 -13.99
N VAL A 125 -5.89 8.73 -14.75
CA VAL A 125 -6.53 8.55 -16.07
C VAL A 125 -8.05 8.46 -15.94
N PHE A 126 -8.56 7.63 -15.04
CA PHE A 126 -10.00 7.44 -14.88
C PHE A 126 -10.69 8.63 -14.22
N ARG A 127 -9.99 9.38 -13.35
CA ARG A 127 -10.49 10.66 -12.85
C ARG A 127 -10.70 11.64 -14.01
N LYS A 128 -9.69 11.81 -14.88
CA LYS A 128 -9.80 12.73 -16.03
C LYS A 128 -10.97 12.33 -16.93
N LYS A 129 -11.11 11.03 -17.25
CA LYS A 129 -12.25 10.54 -18.04
C LYS A 129 -13.59 10.83 -17.36
N ALA A 130 -13.72 10.59 -16.06
CA ALA A 130 -14.96 10.79 -15.33
C ALA A 130 -15.37 12.27 -15.13
N LEU A 131 -14.47 13.23 -15.38
CA LEU A 131 -14.79 14.67 -15.37
C LEU A 131 -15.26 15.19 -16.73
N HIS A 132 -15.08 14.41 -17.80
CA HIS A 132 -15.50 14.73 -19.16
C HIS A 132 -16.72 13.91 -19.63
N GLU A 133 -17.21 12.98 -18.79
CA GLU A 133 -18.50 12.29 -18.91
C GLU A 133 -19.58 13.09 -18.18
#